data_AF-A0AAE3QUP8-F1
#
_entry.id   AF-A0AAE3QUP8-F1
#
_cell.length_a   1.000
_cell.length_b   1.000
_cell.length_c   1.000
_cell.angle_alpha   90.00
_cell.angle_beta   90.00
_cell.angle_gamma   90.00
#
_symmetry.space_group_name_H-M   'P 1'
#
loop_
_entity.id
_entity.type
_entity.pdbx_description
1 polymer ?
#
loop_
_entity_poly.entity_id
_entity_poly.type
_entity_poly.pdbx_seq_one_letter_code
_entity_poly.pdbx_strand_id
1 'polypeptide(L)'
;MLTQEKKQKIQREEAYRDAYRDAYKNEIEKNKPKSKIDLVETIIKLLQGLSIIAGIWATFLVYQKQNEDRALRDKATLEQTAKEFRKVFYDKQFQLYFEACSVASILATEEISSSDYQNARKQFYRLYWGQLSFVEDKNVEKQMILFKYHLEKYEKESQEKEVVDKDSLKYASLNLAHAARNLTFTIWLDSTERENYNR
;
A
#
# COMPACT_ATOMS: atom_id res chain seq x y z
N MET A 1 -4.05 82.22 -69.73
CA MET A 1 -4.29 81.88 -68.30
C MET A 1 -5.76 81.46 -68.15
N LEU A 2 -6.06 80.34 -67.50
CA LEU A 2 -7.45 79.99 -67.15
C LEU A 2 -8.00 80.99 -66.13
N THR A 3 -9.22 81.47 -66.31
CA THR A 3 -9.95 82.29 -65.34
C THR A 3 -10.11 81.53 -64.01
N GLN A 4 -10.02 82.25 -62.88
CA GLN A 4 -10.12 81.70 -61.52
C GLN A 4 -11.33 80.76 -61.34
N GLU A 5 -12.48 81.14 -61.92
CA GLU A 5 -13.70 80.32 -61.90
C GLU A 5 -13.54 78.95 -62.56
N LYS A 6 -12.81 78.88 -63.68
CA LYS A 6 -12.56 77.60 -64.37
C LYS A 6 -11.66 76.69 -63.55
N LYS A 7 -10.67 77.24 -62.82
CA LYS A 7 -9.81 76.46 -61.92
C LYS A 7 -10.60 75.88 -60.74
N GLN A 8 -11.48 76.67 -60.13
CA GLN A 8 -12.34 76.20 -59.03
C GLN A 8 -13.32 75.13 -59.50
N LYS A 9 -13.87 75.28 -60.70
CA LYS A 9 -14.76 74.27 -61.29
C LYS A 9 -14.02 72.94 -61.53
N ILE A 10 -12.82 73.00 -62.09
CA ILE A 10 -11.97 71.82 -62.30
C ILE A 10 -11.64 71.14 -60.97
N GLN A 11 -11.24 71.90 -59.94
CA GLN A 11 -10.95 71.34 -58.62
C GLN A 11 -12.16 70.68 -57.95
N ARG A 12 -13.36 71.26 -58.09
CA ARG A 12 -14.59 70.64 -57.56
C ARG A 12 -14.96 69.38 -58.34
N GLU A 13 -14.76 69.37 -59.65
CA GLU A 13 -15.00 68.18 -60.48
C GLU A 13 -13.99 67.07 -60.17
N GLU A 14 -12.72 67.40 -59.91
CA GLU A 14 -11.71 66.43 -59.46
C GLU A 14 -12.04 65.86 -58.08
N ALA A 15 -12.36 66.72 -57.11
CA ALA A 15 -12.76 66.26 -55.77
C ALA A 15 -14.03 65.41 -55.80
N TYR A 16 -15.01 65.75 -56.65
CA TYR A 16 -16.21 64.94 -56.84
C TYR A 16 -15.90 63.58 -57.48
N ARG A 17 -15.00 63.55 -58.47
CA ARG A 17 -14.54 62.30 -59.10
C ARG A 17 -13.79 61.40 -58.14
N ASP A 18 -12.93 61.96 -57.29
CA ASP A 18 -12.16 61.19 -56.31
C ASP A 18 -13.08 60.64 -55.21
N ALA A 19 -13.99 61.47 -54.68
CA ALA A 19 -15.00 61.00 -53.71
C ALA A 19 -15.90 59.90 -54.28
N TYR A 20 -16.32 60.03 -55.55
CA TYR A 20 -17.13 59.01 -56.23
C TYR A 20 -16.34 57.71 -56.46
N ARG A 21 -15.06 57.83 -56.85
CA ARG A 21 -14.17 56.67 -57.03
C ARG A 21 -13.97 55.92 -55.72
N ASP A 22 -13.76 56.62 -54.62
CA ASP A 22 -13.56 56.01 -53.30
C ASP A 22 -14.85 55.37 -52.76
N ALA A 23 -16.00 56.03 -52.93
CA ALA A 23 -17.29 55.45 -52.59
C ALA A 23 -17.57 54.16 -53.37
N TYR A 24 -17.32 54.17 -54.68
CA TYR A 24 -17.52 53.00 -55.55
C TYR A 24 -16.55 51.86 -55.22
N LYS A 25 -15.29 52.17 -54.90
CA LYS A 25 -14.30 51.17 -54.48
C LYS A 25 -14.69 50.50 -53.16
N ASN A 26 -15.13 51.28 -52.18
CA ASN A 26 -15.61 50.76 -50.90
C ASN A 26 -16.85 49.88 -51.06
N GLU A 27 -17.75 50.22 -51.98
CA GLU A 27 -18.96 49.43 -52.24
C GLU A 27 -18.65 48.12 -52.98
N ILE A 28 -17.67 48.12 -53.89
CA ILE A 28 -17.14 46.89 -54.52
C ILE A 28 -16.44 46.00 -53.49
N GLU A 29 -15.61 46.57 -52.60
CA GLU A 29 -14.92 45.79 -51.56
C GLU A 29 -15.92 45.19 -50.56
N LYS A 30 -16.96 45.94 -50.18
CA LYS A 30 -18.00 45.47 -49.25
C LYS A 30 -18.86 44.35 -49.83
N ASN A 31 -19.08 44.35 -51.14
CA ASN A 31 -19.88 43.35 -51.85
C ASN A 31 -19.06 42.24 -52.52
N LYS A 32 -17.73 42.21 -52.34
CA LYS A 32 -16.90 41.15 -52.91
C LYS A 32 -17.24 39.83 -52.21
N PRO A 33 -17.73 38.81 -52.92
CA PRO A 33 -18.06 37.53 -52.30
C PRO A 33 -16.78 36.95 -51.71
N LYS A 34 -16.79 36.64 -50.40
CA LYS A 34 -15.67 35.97 -49.72
C LYS A 34 -15.20 34.82 -50.58
N SER A 35 -13.92 34.83 -50.97
CA SER A 35 -13.45 33.90 -51.98
C SER A 35 -13.47 32.48 -51.37
N LYS A 36 -13.66 31.46 -52.21
CA LYS A 36 -13.60 30.06 -51.74
C LYS A 36 -12.28 29.74 -51.03
N ILE A 37 -11.21 30.49 -51.33
CA ILE A 37 -9.89 30.37 -50.70
C ILE A 37 -9.94 30.83 -49.23
N ASP A 38 -10.66 31.91 -48.92
CA ASP A 38 -10.79 32.44 -47.55
C ASP A 38 -11.58 31.47 -46.66
N LEU A 39 -12.54 30.76 -47.24
CA LEU A 39 -13.33 29.73 -46.55
C LEU A 39 -12.45 28.51 -46.22
N VAL A 40 -11.58 28.09 -47.15
CA VAL A 40 -10.60 27.01 -46.91
C VAL A 40 -9.61 27.41 -45.81
N GLU A 41 -9.09 28.64 -45.84
CA GLU A 41 -8.17 29.12 -44.80
C GLU A 41 -8.84 29.15 -43.42
N THR A 42 -10.11 29.58 -43.37
CA THR A 42 -10.90 29.58 -42.13
C THR A 42 -11.11 28.16 -41.58
N ILE A 43 -11.41 27.18 -42.44
CA ILE A 43 -11.54 25.77 -42.05
C ILE A 43 -10.22 25.22 -41.51
N ILE A 44 -9.09 25.51 -42.18
CA ILE A 44 -7.77 25.04 -41.74
C ILE A 44 -7.43 25.59 -40.35
N LYS A 45 -7.67 26.88 -40.10
CA LYS A 45 -7.44 27.50 -38.79
C LYS A 45 -8.32 26.89 -37.70
N LEU A 46 -9.59 26.58 -38.01
CA LEU A 46 -10.49 25.90 -37.08
C LEU A 46 -10.01 24.47 -36.77
N LEU A 47 -9.56 23.72 -37.78
CA LEU A 47 -9.02 22.37 -37.59
C LEU A 47 -7.75 22.37 -36.73
N GLN A 48 -6.85 23.33 -36.94
CA GLN A 48 -5.66 23.50 -36.10
C GLN A 48 -6.01 23.86 -34.65
N GLY A 49 -7.02 24.71 -34.44
CA GLY A 49 -7.51 25.00 -33.08
C GLY A 49 -8.10 23.77 -32.39
N LEU A 50 -8.90 22.98 -33.12
CA LEU A 50 -9.52 21.77 -32.59
C LEU A 50 -8.49 20.67 -32.26
N SER A 51 -7.42 20.54 -33.05
CA SER A 51 -6.40 19.51 -32.78
C SER A 51 -5.64 19.78 -31.48
N ILE A 52 -5.35 21.05 -31.15
CA ILE A 52 -4.73 21.43 -29.88
C ILE A 52 -5.65 21.09 -28.70
N ILE A 53 -6.94 21.42 -28.81
CA ILE A 53 -7.93 21.12 -27.75
C ILE A 53 -8.07 19.61 -27.54
N ALA A 54 -8.13 18.83 -28.63
CA ALA A 54 -8.19 17.37 -28.56
C ALA A 54 -6.94 16.77 -27.89
N GLY A 55 -5.75 17.32 -28.20
CA GLY A 55 -4.50 16.92 -27.56
C GLY A 55 -4.51 17.16 -26.04
N ILE A 56 -4.90 18.35 -25.60
CA ILE A 56 -4.99 18.70 -24.16
C ILE A 56 -5.99 17.76 -23.45
N TRP A 57 -7.15 17.50 -24.06
CA TRP A 57 -8.14 16.60 -23.51
C TRP A 57 -7.62 15.16 -23.38
N ALA A 58 -6.95 14.65 -24.42
CA ALA A 58 -6.35 13.32 -24.39
C ALA A 58 -5.28 13.21 -23.30
N THR A 59 -4.41 14.22 -23.15
CA THR A 59 -3.42 14.27 -22.05
C THR A 59 -4.10 14.29 -20.69
N PHE A 60 -5.18 15.05 -20.51
CA PHE A 60 -5.93 15.10 -19.26
C PHE A 60 -6.54 13.74 -18.88
N LEU A 61 -7.17 13.05 -19.85
CA LEU A 61 -7.73 11.71 -19.63
C LEU A 61 -6.65 10.67 -19.26
N VAL A 62 -5.51 10.70 -19.95
CA VAL A 62 -4.38 9.82 -19.63
C VAL A 62 -3.84 10.12 -18.23
N TYR A 63 -3.71 11.39 -17.87
CA TYR A 63 -3.23 11.81 -16.55
C TYR A 63 -4.17 11.35 -15.43
N GLN A 64 -5.48 11.50 -15.61
CA GLN A 64 -6.48 11.04 -14.64
C GLN A 64 -6.40 9.52 -14.41
N LYS A 65 -6.39 8.74 -15.50
CA LYS A 65 -6.24 7.29 -15.43
C LYS A 65 -4.93 6.86 -14.78
N GLN A 66 -3.83 7.54 -15.12
CA GLN A 66 -2.52 7.23 -14.56
C GLN A 66 -2.45 7.53 -13.06
N ASN A 67 -3.13 8.57 -12.57
CA ASN A 67 -3.21 8.86 -11.14
C ASN A 67 -4.00 7.79 -10.37
N GLU A 68 -5.09 7.28 -10.93
CA GLU A 68 -5.86 6.18 -10.34
C GLU A 68 -5.02 4.89 -10.27
N ASP A 69 -4.32 4.54 -11.35
CA ASP A 69 -3.43 3.37 -11.40
C ASP A 69 -2.27 3.49 -10.41
N ARG A 70 -1.69 4.69 -10.24
CA ARG A 70 -0.64 4.96 -9.24
C ARG A 70 -1.17 4.75 -7.83
N ALA A 71 -2.32 5.33 -7.50
CA ALA A 71 -2.92 5.19 -6.18
C ALA A 71 -3.24 3.71 -5.85
N LEU A 72 -3.68 2.91 -6.84
CA LEU A 72 -3.91 1.48 -6.66
C LEU A 72 -2.60 0.71 -6.44
N ARG A 73 -1.56 1.01 -7.22
CA ARG A 73 -0.23 0.38 -7.06
C ARG A 73 0.40 0.73 -5.72
N ASP A 74 0.28 1.97 -5.28
CA ASP A 74 0.80 2.41 -3.99
C ASP A 74 0.09 1.67 -2.85
N LYS A 75 -1.24 1.52 -2.91
CA LYS A 75 -2.00 0.70 -1.96
C LYS A 75 -1.54 -0.76 -1.96
N ALA A 76 -1.42 -1.38 -3.14
CA ALA A 76 -0.96 -2.76 -3.25
C ALA A 76 0.46 -2.95 -2.71
N THR A 77 1.36 -2.00 -2.98
CA THR A 77 2.74 -2.00 -2.48
C THR A 77 2.77 -1.87 -0.95
N LEU A 78 2.01 -0.94 -0.38
CA LEU A 78 1.89 -0.76 1.07
C LEU A 78 1.32 -2.01 1.75
N GLU A 79 0.28 -2.63 1.18
CA GLU A 79 -0.28 -3.88 1.67
C GLU A 79 0.72 -5.03 1.61
N GLN A 80 1.49 -5.12 0.52
CA GLN A 80 2.54 -6.13 0.36
C GLN A 80 3.66 -5.93 1.38
N THR A 81 4.17 -4.70 1.53
CA THR A 81 5.18 -4.36 2.53
C THR A 81 4.68 -4.66 3.94
N ALA A 82 3.43 -4.34 4.26
CA ALA A 82 2.83 -4.68 5.55
C ALA A 82 2.71 -6.21 5.77
N LYS A 83 2.40 -6.99 4.73
CA LYS A 83 2.42 -8.46 4.79
C LYS A 83 3.82 -9.00 5.03
N GLU A 84 4.84 -8.46 4.37
CA GLU A 84 6.24 -8.85 4.55
C GLU A 84 6.74 -8.55 5.97
N PHE A 85 6.44 -7.36 6.52
CA PHE A 85 6.78 -7.04 7.91
C PHE A 85 6.10 -7.96 8.92
N ARG A 86 4.81 -8.25 8.73
CA ARG A 86 4.09 -9.21 9.58
C ARG A 86 4.71 -10.60 9.52
N LYS A 87 5.08 -11.06 8.32
CA LYS A 87 5.75 -12.35 8.14
C LYS A 87 7.03 -12.44 8.97
N VAL A 88 7.90 -11.43 8.87
CA VAL A 88 9.18 -11.42 9.63
C VAL A 88 8.92 -11.44 11.15
N PHE A 89 7.92 -10.70 11.62
CA PHE A 89 7.54 -10.71 13.03
C PHE A 89 7.07 -12.11 13.48
N TYR A 90 6.16 -12.72 12.72
CA TYR A 90 5.62 -14.05 13.05
C TYR A 90 6.68 -15.15 12.94
N ASP A 91 7.58 -15.09 11.97
CA ASP A 91 8.70 -16.03 11.85
C ASP A 91 9.56 -16.01 13.13
N LYS A 92 9.82 -14.82 13.70
CA LYS A 92 10.53 -14.68 14.98
C LYS A 92 9.73 -15.17 16.17
N GLN A 93 8.42 -14.90 16.19
CA GLN A 93 7.53 -15.42 17.22
C GLN A 93 7.53 -16.95 17.24
N PHE A 94 7.39 -17.61 16.08
CA PHE A 94 7.40 -19.07 16.01
C PHE A 94 8.76 -19.66 16.39
N GLN A 95 9.86 -19.03 15.98
CA GLN A 95 11.19 -19.48 16.37
C GLN A 95 11.30 -19.54 17.91
N LEU A 96 10.86 -18.49 18.61
CA LEU A 96 10.88 -18.43 20.07
C LEU A 96 9.91 -19.43 20.72
N TYR A 97 8.75 -19.68 20.10
CA TYR A 97 7.80 -20.69 20.59
C TYR A 97 8.34 -22.11 20.46
N PHE A 98 8.96 -22.43 19.32
CA PHE A 98 9.63 -23.73 19.14
C PHE A 98 10.73 -23.93 20.17
N GLU A 99 11.51 -22.89 20.44
CA GLU A 99 12.56 -22.92 21.44
C GLU A 99 11.99 -23.15 22.85
N ALA A 100 10.94 -22.40 23.22
CA ALA A 100 10.26 -22.57 24.51
C ALA A 100 9.69 -23.98 24.67
N CYS A 101 9.02 -24.52 23.64
CA CYS A 101 8.47 -25.88 23.65
C CYS A 101 9.58 -26.94 23.76
N SER A 102 10.69 -26.76 23.02
CA SER A 102 11.84 -27.67 23.08
C SER A 102 12.45 -27.70 24.48
N VAL A 103 12.70 -26.53 25.06
CA VAL A 103 13.24 -26.39 26.43
C VAL A 103 12.28 -26.97 27.47
N ALA A 104 10.99 -26.69 27.37
CA ALA A 104 9.96 -27.26 28.25
C ALA A 104 9.87 -28.78 28.13
N SER A 105 10.03 -29.33 26.92
CA SER A 105 10.09 -30.78 26.71
C SER A 105 11.30 -31.40 27.41
N ILE A 106 12.49 -30.81 27.27
CA ILE A 106 13.71 -31.29 27.94
C ILE A 106 13.51 -31.29 29.46
N LEU A 107 13.00 -30.19 30.02
CA LEU A 107 12.70 -30.09 31.46
C LEU A 107 11.68 -31.14 31.93
N ALA A 108 10.71 -31.48 31.09
CA ALA A 108 9.68 -32.47 31.43
C ALA A 108 10.16 -33.93 31.32
N THR A 109 11.21 -34.21 30.53
CA THR A 109 11.68 -35.58 30.27
C THR A 109 12.98 -35.92 30.98
N GLU A 110 13.91 -34.98 31.11
CA GLU A 110 15.22 -35.20 31.70
C GLU A 110 15.20 -35.29 33.23
N GLU A 111 16.22 -35.93 33.79
CA GLU A 111 16.42 -35.99 35.24
C GLU A 111 16.97 -34.69 35.80
N ILE A 112 16.54 -34.28 37.00
CA ILE A 112 16.90 -32.98 37.60
C ILE A 112 18.42 -32.80 37.78
N SER A 113 19.15 -33.89 37.98
CA SER A 113 20.60 -33.92 38.14
C SER A 113 21.38 -33.89 36.82
N SER A 114 20.71 -34.03 35.67
CA SER A 114 21.36 -34.07 34.38
C SER A 114 21.87 -32.67 33.97
N SER A 115 22.98 -32.65 33.22
CA SER A 115 23.50 -31.43 32.60
C SER A 115 22.44 -30.75 31.73
N ASP A 116 21.69 -31.54 30.98
CA ASP A 116 20.72 -31.05 30.00
C ASP A 116 19.54 -30.37 30.68
N TYR A 117 19.06 -30.92 31.81
CA TYR A 117 18.05 -30.26 32.64
C TYR A 117 18.54 -28.91 33.15
N GLN A 118 19.76 -28.84 33.71
CA GLN A 118 20.30 -27.60 34.27
C GLN A 118 20.50 -26.52 33.19
N ASN A 119 20.91 -26.90 32.00
CA ASN A 119 21.04 -26.00 30.86
C ASN A 119 19.67 -25.55 30.34
N ALA A 120 18.73 -26.47 30.18
CA ALA A 120 17.36 -26.18 29.77
C ALA A 120 16.68 -25.24 30.77
N ARG A 121 16.89 -25.42 32.08
CA ARG A 121 16.33 -24.56 33.12
C ARG A 121 16.81 -23.11 32.97
N LYS A 122 18.10 -22.91 32.75
CA LYS A 122 18.65 -21.56 32.50
C LYS A 122 18.05 -20.94 31.24
N GLN A 123 17.93 -21.73 30.17
CA GLN A 123 17.36 -21.26 28.92
C GLN A 123 15.86 -20.93 29.05
N PHE A 124 15.10 -21.72 29.79
CA PHE A 124 13.68 -21.49 30.07
C PHE A 124 13.48 -20.12 30.72
N TYR A 125 14.23 -19.83 31.79
CA TYR A 125 14.11 -18.55 32.48
C TYR A 125 14.60 -17.37 31.64
N ARG A 126 15.60 -17.59 30.77
CA ARG A 126 16.03 -16.57 29.80
C ARG A 126 14.94 -16.24 28.78
N LEU A 127 14.20 -17.24 28.30
CA LEU A 127 13.07 -17.02 27.41
C LEU A 127 11.93 -16.34 28.16
N TYR A 128 11.52 -16.90 29.31
CA TYR A 128 10.41 -16.45 30.15
C TYR A 128 10.54 -14.97 30.55
N TRP A 129 11.71 -14.55 31.05
CA TRP A 129 11.94 -13.16 31.45
C TRP A 129 12.52 -12.27 30.34
N GLY A 130 12.76 -12.83 29.16
CA GLY A 130 13.48 -12.18 28.08
C GLY A 130 12.67 -12.13 26.80
N GLN A 131 13.22 -12.72 25.73
CA GLN A 131 12.74 -12.52 24.36
C GLN A 131 11.30 -12.97 24.13
N LEU A 132 10.82 -13.98 24.87
CA LEU A 132 9.47 -14.51 24.69
C LEU A 132 8.41 -13.51 25.16
N SER A 133 8.65 -12.79 26.26
CA SER A 133 7.72 -11.80 26.81
C SER A 133 7.42 -10.63 25.88
N PHE A 134 8.27 -10.39 24.87
CA PHE A 134 8.05 -9.35 23.87
C PHE A 134 7.05 -9.77 22.77
N VAL A 135 6.96 -11.08 22.48
CA VAL A 135 6.21 -11.59 21.33
C VAL A 135 5.05 -12.49 21.69
N GLU A 136 4.89 -12.91 22.94
CA GLU A 136 3.93 -13.95 23.29
C GLU A 136 2.47 -13.50 23.20
N ASP A 137 1.61 -14.44 22.77
CA ASP A 137 0.16 -14.32 22.92
C ASP A 137 -0.25 -14.68 24.35
N LYS A 138 -1.36 -14.11 24.82
CA LYS A 138 -1.91 -14.33 26.16
C LYS A 138 -2.10 -15.80 26.51
N ASN A 139 -2.43 -16.66 25.53
CA ASN A 139 -2.58 -18.08 25.80
C ASN A 139 -1.23 -18.78 26.01
N VAL A 140 -0.20 -18.39 25.26
CA VAL A 140 1.16 -18.91 25.41
C VAL A 140 1.76 -18.44 26.73
N GLU A 141 1.61 -17.15 27.05
CA GLU A 141 2.01 -16.56 28.35
C GLU A 141 1.39 -17.36 29.51
N LYS A 142 0.07 -17.59 29.47
CA LYS A 142 -0.63 -18.39 30.47
C LYS A 142 -0.03 -19.78 30.63
N GLN A 143 0.28 -20.47 29.54
CA GLN A 143 0.90 -21.81 29.61
C GLN A 143 2.34 -21.76 30.11
N MET A 144 3.12 -20.73 29.77
CA MET A 144 4.47 -20.52 30.30
C MET A 144 4.46 -20.32 31.82
N ILE A 145 3.51 -19.53 32.33
CA ILE A 145 3.30 -19.31 33.77
C ILE A 145 2.92 -20.62 34.47
N LEU A 146 1.98 -21.38 33.91
CA LEU A 146 1.58 -22.68 34.45
C LEU A 146 2.74 -23.67 34.44
N PHE A 147 3.50 -23.73 33.35
CA PHE A 147 4.69 -24.58 33.26
C PHE A 147 5.72 -24.21 34.33
N LYS A 148 6.01 -22.91 34.52
CA LYS A 148 6.90 -22.42 35.58
C LYS A 148 6.42 -22.86 36.96
N TYR A 149 5.12 -22.73 37.25
CA TYR A 149 4.54 -23.17 38.52
C TYR A 149 4.77 -24.66 38.77
N HIS A 150 4.50 -25.51 37.77
CA HIS A 150 4.74 -26.96 37.88
C HIS A 150 6.23 -27.29 38.00
N LEU A 151 7.10 -26.56 37.30
CA LEU A 151 8.55 -26.72 37.38
C LEU A 151 9.07 -26.41 38.79
N GLU A 152 8.68 -25.27 39.38
CA GLU A 152 9.10 -24.87 40.73
C GLU A 152 8.60 -25.87 41.79
N LYS A 153 7.36 -26.36 41.65
CA LYS A 153 6.80 -27.39 42.51
C LYS A 153 7.59 -28.72 42.41
N TYR A 154 7.84 -29.18 41.19
CA TYR A 154 8.63 -30.38 40.90
C TYR A 154 10.03 -30.31 41.52
N GLU A 155 10.71 -29.17 41.37
CA GLU A 155 12.06 -28.96 41.92
C GLU A 155 12.09 -28.98 43.45
N LYS A 156 11.07 -28.43 44.09
CA LYS A 156 10.93 -28.42 45.55
C LYS A 156 10.68 -29.83 46.10
N GLU A 157 9.71 -30.56 45.55
CA GLU A 157 9.37 -31.93 45.97
C GLU A 157 10.56 -32.88 45.80
N SER A 158 11.35 -32.69 44.73
CA SER A 158 12.59 -33.44 44.49
C SER A 158 13.64 -33.20 45.57
N GLN A 159 13.71 -32.01 46.16
CA GLN A 159 14.63 -31.71 47.26
C GLN A 159 14.14 -32.32 48.59
N GLU A 160 12.83 -32.36 48.80
CA GLU A 160 12.19 -32.90 50.00
C GLU A 160 12.11 -34.45 49.99
N LYS A 161 12.57 -35.10 48.91
CA LYS A 161 12.53 -36.56 48.68
C LYS A 161 11.09 -37.13 48.73
N GLU A 162 10.11 -36.32 48.37
CA GLU A 162 8.72 -36.78 48.22
C GLU A 162 8.51 -37.49 46.88
N VAL A 163 7.35 -38.13 46.70
CA VAL A 163 6.97 -38.71 45.40
C VAL A 163 6.72 -37.58 44.43
N VAL A 164 7.67 -37.37 43.52
CA VAL A 164 7.64 -36.27 42.56
C VAL A 164 6.76 -36.61 41.37
N ASP A 165 5.66 -35.87 41.18
CA ASP A 165 4.77 -36.04 40.03
C ASP A 165 5.31 -35.34 38.77
N LYS A 166 6.16 -36.06 38.03
CA LYS A 166 6.73 -35.61 36.75
C LYS A 166 5.67 -35.51 35.65
N ASP A 167 4.51 -36.16 35.79
CA ASP A 167 3.49 -36.16 34.74
C ASP A 167 2.80 -34.79 34.65
N SER A 168 2.63 -34.09 35.76
CA SER A 168 2.13 -32.71 35.77
C SER A 168 2.98 -31.78 34.87
N LEU A 169 4.31 -31.92 34.90
CA LEU A 169 5.23 -31.14 34.08
C LEU A 169 5.15 -31.51 32.60
N LYS A 170 4.98 -32.79 32.27
CA LYS A 170 4.75 -33.26 30.89
C LYS A 170 3.45 -32.72 30.32
N TYR A 171 2.36 -32.76 31.09
CA TYR A 171 1.07 -32.18 30.65
C TYR A 171 1.19 -30.68 30.42
N ALA A 172 1.88 -29.95 31.31
CA ALA A 172 2.12 -28.52 31.13
C ALA A 172 2.94 -28.24 29.86
N SER A 173 3.99 -29.03 29.59
CA SER A 173 4.80 -28.92 28.36
C SER A 173 3.96 -29.14 27.10
N LEU A 174 3.11 -30.18 27.10
CA LEU A 174 2.20 -30.47 26.00
C LEU A 174 1.18 -29.35 25.77
N ASN A 175 0.61 -28.80 26.84
CA ASN A 175 -0.34 -27.70 26.75
C ASN A 175 0.31 -26.41 26.21
N LEU A 176 1.57 -26.14 26.55
CA LEU A 176 2.34 -25.05 25.95
C LEU A 176 2.50 -25.25 24.44
N ALA A 177 2.86 -26.45 24.00
CA ALA A 177 2.96 -26.79 22.58
C ALA A 177 1.62 -26.65 21.85
N HIS A 178 0.51 -27.07 22.47
CA HIS A 178 -0.83 -26.89 21.91
C HIS A 178 -1.22 -25.41 21.80
N ALA A 179 -0.91 -24.58 22.80
CA ALA A 179 -1.17 -23.15 22.74
C ALA A 179 -0.39 -22.48 21.60
N ALA A 180 0.90 -22.79 21.47
CA ALA A 180 1.73 -22.30 20.37
C ALA A 180 1.18 -22.72 19.00
N ARG A 181 0.82 -24.02 18.83
CA ARG A 181 0.24 -24.56 17.59
C ARG A 181 -1.08 -23.86 17.22
N ASN A 182 -1.97 -23.67 18.18
CA ASN A 182 -3.27 -23.03 17.95
C ASN A 182 -3.12 -21.57 17.50
N LEU A 183 -2.12 -20.85 18.04
CA LEU A 183 -1.82 -19.50 17.58
C LEU A 183 -1.32 -19.52 16.13
N THR A 184 -0.42 -20.44 15.78
CA THR A 184 0.08 -20.61 14.41
C THR A 184 -1.08 -20.80 13.42
N PHE A 185 -2.03 -21.68 13.73
CA PHE A 185 -3.20 -21.86 12.86
C PHE A 185 -4.06 -20.61 12.75
N THR A 186 -4.22 -19.86 13.82
CA THR A 186 -5.01 -18.62 13.80
C THR A 186 -4.36 -17.53 12.94
N ILE A 187 -3.02 -17.51 12.87
CA ILE A 187 -2.27 -16.52 12.10
C ILE A 187 -2.17 -16.89 10.61
N TRP A 188 -1.92 -18.17 10.30
CA TRP A 188 -1.60 -18.59 8.93
C TRP A 188 -2.77 -19.11 8.12
N LEU A 189 -3.76 -19.73 8.77
CA LEU A 189 -4.88 -20.35 8.07
C LEU A 189 -6.06 -19.37 8.03
N ASP A 190 -6.68 -19.24 6.87
CA ASP A 190 -7.92 -18.50 6.78
C ASP A 190 -9.06 -19.22 7.56
N SER A 191 -10.20 -18.56 7.78
CA SER A 191 -11.33 -19.18 8.51
C SER A 191 -11.81 -20.49 7.89
N THR A 192 -11.79 -20.58 6.57
CA THR A 192 -12.21 -21.74 5.78
C THR A 192 -11.21 -22.89 5.89
N GLU A 193 -9.92 -22.59 5.82
CA GLU A 193 -8.84 -23.58 5.99
C GLU A 193 -8.83 -24.15 7.41
N ARG A 194 -9.09 -23.31 8.42
CA ARG A 194 -9.19 -23.74 9.82
C ARG A 194 -10.31 -24.75 10.08
N GLU A 195 -11.46 -24.57 9.45
CA GLU A 195 -12.60 -25.50 9.59
C GLU A 195 -12.31 -26.90 9.03
N ASN A 196 -11.52 -26.97 7.97
CA ASN A 196 -11.17 -28.24 7.31
C ASN A 196 -10.02 -28.98 8.00
N TYR A 197 -9.13 -28.27 8.71
CA TYR A 197 -7.96 -28.88 9.33
C TYR A 197 -8.28 -29.74 10.57
N ASN A 198 -9.42 -29.52 11.23
CA ASN A 198 -9.86 -30.27 12.42
C ASN A 198 -10.91 -31.37 12.13
N ARG A 199 -11.19 -31.67 10.86
CA ARG A 199 -12.04 -32.79 10.43
C ARG A 199 -11.19 -34.02 10.14
#